data_AF-A0A944FUI0-F1
#
_entry.id   AF-A0A944FUI0-F1
#
_cell.length_a   1.000
_cell.length_b   1.000
_cell.length_c   1.000
_cell.angle_alpha   90.00
_cell.angle_beta   90.00
_cell.angle_gamma   90.00
#
_symmetry.space_group_name_H-M   'P 1'
#
loop_
_entity.id
_entity.type
_entity.pdbx_description
1 polymer ?
#
loop_
_entity_poly.entity_id
_entity_poly.type
_entity_poly.pdbx_seq_one_letter_code
_entity_poly.pdbx_strand_id
1 'polypeptide(L)'
;MKLILAVSGGIDSMTMADMMYSHSPLCPEDCECIAIAHCNFGLRPGDCDADEVLVREWAEQRGIPFRSIHFDTLGYAREHRCGIEVAAREQRYRWFAELCEELGCDGVATAHHADDNLETLLLNLLRGTGLKGICGMCGTDRLPYQREDGKLLLIRPLLRLSREDIRE
;
A
#
# COMPACT_ATOMS: atom_id res chain seq x y z
N MET A 1 -17.73 -1.03 -2.55
CA MET A 1 -16.40 -1.19 -3.18
C MET A 1 -15.60 -2.19 -2.38
N LYS A 2 -15.13 -3.27 -3.00
CA LYS A 2 -14.33 -4.32 -2.37
C LYS A 2 -12.85 -3.97 -2.48
N LEU A 3 -12.16 -3.95 -1.36
CA LEU A 3 -10.76 -3.53 -1.30
C LEU A 3 -9.88 -4.57 -0.62
N ILE A 4 -8.64 -4.61 -1.07
CA ILE A 4 -7.52 -5.22 -0.35
C ILE A 4 -6.81 -4.12 0.43
N LEU A 5 -6.42 -4.39 1.67
CA LEU A 5 -5.62 -3.45 2.46
C LEU A 5 -4.15 -3.88 2.40
N ALA A 6 -3.29 -3.00 1.90
CA ALA A 6 -1.85 -3.21 1.92
C ALA A 6 -1.28 -2.86 3.29
N VAL A 7 -0.79 -3.87 4.03
CA VAL A 7 -0.32 -3.71 5.41
C VAL A 7 1.13 -4.20 5.53
N SER A 8 2.04 -3.30 5.88
CA SER A 8 3.48 -3.59 5.99
C SER A 8 3.91 -4.06 7.38
N GLY A 9 3.06 -3.94 8.40
CA GLY A 9 3.41 -4.16 9.81
C GLY A 9 3.87 -2.89 10.52
N GLY A 10 4.19 -1.83 9.76
CA GLY A 10 4.46 -0.51 10.33
C GLY A 10 3.20 0.17 10.86
N ILE A 11 3.39 1.08 11.83
CA ILE A 11 2.32 1.80 12.54
C ILE A 11 1.26 2.39 11.60
N ASP A 12 1.68 3.11 10.56
CA ASP A 12 0.75 3.78 9.64
C ASP A 12 -0.18 2.77 8.95
N SER A 13 0.38 1.62 8.56
CA SER A 13 -0.37 0.56 7.90
C SER A 13 -1.29 -0.25 8.82
N MET A 14 -0.86 -0.44 10.07
CA MET A 14 -1.68 -1.08 11.10
C MET A 14 -2.83 -0.16 11.53
N THR A 15 -2.58 1.14 11.69
CA THR A 15 -3.61 2.14 11.97
C THR A 15 -4.62 2.22 10.83
N MET A 16 -4.17 2.26 9.57
CA MET A 16 -5.10 2.21 8.43
C MET A 16 -5.99 0.96 8.47
N ALA A 17 -5.39 -0.22 8.72
CA ALA A 17 -6.12 -1.47 8.77
C ALA A 17 -7.17 -1.48 9.89
N ASP A 18 -6.82 -0.99 11.08
CA ASP A 18 -7.73 -0.91 12.22
C ASP A 18 -8.84 0.11 12.04
N MET A 19 -8.53 1.29 11.48
CA MET A 19 -9.53 2.30 11.12
C MET A 19 -10.54 1.78 10.10
N MET A 20 -10.07 1.08 9.06
CA MET A 20 -10.93 0.53 8.02
C MET A 20 -11.76 -0.66 8.54
N TYR A 21 -11.20 -1.48 9.42
CA TYR A 21 -11.92 -2.57 10.07
C TYR A 21 -13.01 -2.06 11.02
N SER A 22 -12.71 -1.02 11.80
CA SER A 22 -13.64 -0.44 12.78
C SER A 22 -14.69 0.48 12.16
N HIS A 23 -14.78 0.55 10.81
CA HIS A 23 -15.69 1.44 10.07
C HIS A 23 -15.60 2.90 10.52
N SER A 24 -14.37 3.39 10.71
CA SER A 24 -14.14 4.79 11.09
C SER A 24 -14.83 5.76 10.11
N PRO A 25 -15.45 6.85 10.58
CA PRO A 25 -16.09 7.86 9.72
C PRO A 25 -15.10 8.57 8.78
N LEU A 26 -13.80 8.38 8.99
CA LEU A 26 -12.74 8.87 8.11
C LEU A 26 -12.54 7.97 6.87
N CYS A 27 -13.11 6.77 6.87
CA CYS A 27 -13.07 5.85 5.74
C CYS A 27 -14.27 6.07 4.82
N PRO A 28 -14.18 5.76 3.52
CA PRO A 28 -15.32 5.89 2.63
C PRO A 28 -16.44 4.91 3.06
N GLU A 29 -17.66 5.41 3.20
CA GLU A 29 -18.81 4.71 3.82
C GLU A 29 -19.20 3.39 3.12
N ASP A 30 -18.79 3.20 1.86
CA ASP A 30 -19.11 2.02 1.04
C ASP A 30 -17.89 1.13 0.73
N CYS A 31 -16.90 1.04 1.62
CA CYS A 31 -15.74 0.16 1.45
C CYS A 31 -15.85 -1.11 2.29
N GLU A 32 -15.67 -2.26 1.63
CA GLU A 32 -15.57 -3.57 2.27
C GLU A 32 -14.13 -4.08 2.15
N CYS A 33 -13.48 -4.37 3.27
CA CYS A 33 -12.17 -5.04 3.28
C CYS A 33 -12.37 -6.54 3.05
N ILE A 34 -11.85 -7.06 1.93
CA ILE A 34 -11.97 -8.48 1.61
C ILE A 34 -10.71 -9.30 1.95
N ALA A 35 -9.55 -8.65 2.08
CA ALA A 35 -8.29 -9.28 2.43
C ALA A 35 -7.24 -8.27 2.89
N ILE A 36 -6.28 -8.76 3.69
CA ILE A 36 -5.03 -8.07 4.01
C ILE A 36 -3.92 -8.62 3.10
N ALA A 37 -3.16 -7.72 2.48
CA ALA A 37 -2.02 -8.03 1.64
C ALA A 37 -0.71 -7.50 2.24
N HIS A 38 0.24 -8.39 2.47
CA HIS A 38 1.57 -8.09 3.00
C HIS A 38 2.67 -8.43 1.98
N CYS A 39 3.63 -7.52 1.79
CA CYS A 39 4.78 -7.75 0.92
C CYS A 39 6.06 -7.85 1.74
N ASN A 40 6.68 -9.03 1.76
CA ASN A 40 7.98 -9.22 2.36
C ASN A 40 9.06 -9.06 1.27
N PHE A 41 9.84 -7.98 1.33
CA PHE A 41 10.87 -7.68 0.32
C PHE A 41 12.25 -8.30 0.62
N GLY A 42 12.41 -8.97 1.78
CA GLY A 42 13.67 -9.60 2.18
C GLY A 42 14.83 -8.62 2.42
N LEU A 43 14.55 -7.33 2.63
CA LEU A 43 15.58 -6.28 2.75
C LEU A 43 16.16 -6.16 4.17
N ARG A 44 15.42 -6.63 5.19
CA ARG A 44 15.84 -6.65 6.60
C ARG A 44 15.54 -8.03 7.19
N PRO A 45 16.48 -8.98 7.13
CA PRO A 45 16.29 -10.32 7.67
C PRO A 45 15.94 -10.24 9.17
N GLY A 46 14.93 -10.99 9.62
CA GLY A 46 14.43 -10.95 11.00
C GLY A 46 13.28 -9.96 11.21
N ASP A 47 13.48 -8.69 10.90
CA ASP A 47 12.42 -7.66 11.05
C ASP A 47 11.24 -7.93 10.11
N CYS A 48 11.53 -8.27 8.84
CA CYS A 48 10.46 -8.56 7.87
C CYS A 48 9.61 -9.78 8.24
N ASP A 49 10.22 -10.78 8.92
CA ASP A 49 9.50 -11.98 9.35
C ASP A 49 8.61 -11.66 10.57
N ALA A 50 9.09 -10.82 11.49
CA ALA A 50 8.30 -10.33 12.61
C ALA A 50 7.11 -9.46 12.15
N ASP A 51 7.33 -8.58 11.17
CA ASP A 51 6.28 -7.76 10.54
C ASP A 51 5.19 -8.66 9.93
N GLU A 52 5.56 -9.70 9.18
CA GLU A 52 4.60 -10.62 8.58
C GLU A 52 3.78 -11.37 9.62
N VAL A 53 4.43 -11.87 10.68
CA VAL A 53 3.74 -12.57 11.79
C VAL A 53 2.74 -11.65 12.46
N LEU A 54 3.13 -10.42 12.79
CA LEU A 54 2.26 -9.42 13.39
C LEU A 54 1.00 -9.18 12.55
N VAL A 55 1.16 -8.94 11.26
CA VAL A 55 0.04 -8.65 10.36
C VAL A 55 -0.87 -9.87 10.18
N ARG A 56 -0.28 -11.06 10.09
CA ARG A 56 -1.04 -12.32 9.99
C ARG A 56 -1.91 -12.53 11.22
N GLU A 57 -1.32 -12.44 12.42
CA GLU A 57 -2.05 -12.61 13.68
C GLU A 57 -3.18 -11.58 13.82
N TRP A 58 -2.91 -10.32 13.47
CA TRP A 58 -3.91 -9.26 13.50
C TRP A 58 -5.11 -9.55 12.58
N ALA A 59 -4.85 -10.06 11.37
CA ALA A 59 -5.88 -10.40 10.39
C ALA A 59 -6.68 -11.63 10.82
N GLU A 60 -6.01 -12.68 11.30
CA GLU A 60 -6.63 -13.92 11.77
C GLU A 60 -7.56 -13.68 12.96
N GLN A 61 -7.14 -12.85 13.93
CA GLN A 61 -7.96 -12.48 15.09
C GLN A 61 -9.27 -11.78 14.71
N ARG A 62 -9.31 -11.14 13.53
CA ARG A 62 -10.46 -10.40 13.01
C ARG A 62 -11.25 -11.18 11.95
N GLY A 63 -10.82 -12.41 11.63
CA GLY A 63 -11.43 -13.24 10.60
C GLY A 63 -11.25 -12.71 9.18
N ILE A 64 -10.23 -11.87 8.94
CA ILE A 64 -9.96 -11.30 7.62
C ILE A 64 -8.97 -12.20 6.86
N PRO A 65 -9.23 -12.56 5.60
CA PRO A 65 -8.28 -13.31 4.80
C PRO A 65 -6.92 -12.62 4.71
N PHE A 66 -5.84 -13.34 5.01
CA PHE A 66 -4.46 -12.85 4.90
C PHE A 66 -3.79 -13.41 3.64
N ARG A 67 -3.03 -12.57 2.95
CA ARG A 67 -2.22 -12.90 1.77
C ARG A 67 -0.85 -12.27 1.93
N SER A 68 0.20 -13.08 1.83
CA SER A 68 1.59 -12.60 1.82
C SER A 68 2.35 -13.14 0.62
N ILE A 69 3.38 -12.42 0.22
CA ILE A 69 4.34 -12.83 -0.80
C ILE A 69 5.75 -12.41 -0.38
N HIS A 70 6.72 -13.26 -0.71
CA HIS A 70 8.15 -13.03 -0.49
C HIS A 70 8.82 -12.73 -1.82
N PHE A 71 9.51 -11.59 -1.90
CA PHE A 71 10.19 -11.14 -3.11
C PHE A 71 11.71 -11.24 -2.98
N ASP A 72 12.39 -11.70 -4.03
CA ASP A 72 13.84 -11.51 -4.21
C ASP A 72 14.11 -10.13 -4.83
N THR A 73 13.93 -9.08 -4.02
CA THR A 73 14.08 -7.69 -4.47
C THR A 73 15.51 -7.38 -4.92
N LEU A 74 16.52 -7.98 -4.27
CA LEU A 74 17.91 -7.77 -4.62
C LEU A 74 18.26 -8.44 -5.96
N GLY A 75 17.77 -9.66 -6.19
CA GLY A 75 17.88 -10.34 -7.48
C GLY A 75 17.22 -9.54 -8.60
N TYR A 76 15.96 -9.13 -8.40
CA TYR A 76 15.21 -8.34 -9.37
C TYR A 76 15.93 -7.03 -9.73
N ALA A 77 16.42 -6.28 -8.73
CA ALA A 77 17.13 -5.03 -8.93
C ALA A 77 18.41 -5.21 -9.76
N ARG A 78 19.15 -6.30 -9.53
CA ARG A 78 20.37 -6.63 -10.29
C ARG A 78 20.04 -6.97 -11.75
N GLU A 79 19.03 -7.80 -11.97
CA GLU A 79 18.60 -8.23 -13.30
C GLU A 79 18.09 -7.05 -14.14
N HIS A 80 17.24 -6.20 -13.55
CA HIS A 80 16.59 -5.07 -14.23
C HIS A 80 17.44 -3.79 -14.20
N ARG A 81 18.61 -3.83 -13.57
CA ARG A 81 19.55 -2.69 -13.42
C ARG A 81 18.87 -1.44 -12.86
N CYS A 82 18.02 -1.62 -11.86
CA CYS A 82 17.28 -0.54 -11.20
C CYS A 82 17.61 -0.46 -9.70
N GLY A 83 17.22 0.63 -9.05
CA GLY A 83 17.37 0.78 -7.60
C GLY A 83 16.41 -0.12 -6.82
N ILE A 84 16.78 -0.46 -5.58
CA ILE A 84 15.97 -1.33 -4.70
C ILE A 84 14.55 -0.79 -4.49
N GLU A 85 14.40 0.53 -4.31
CA GLU A 85 13.10 1.17 -4.14
C GLU A 85 12.20 1.01 -5.38
N VAL A 86 12.79 1.13 -6.57
CA VAL A 86 12.08 0.95 -7.85
C VAL A 86 11.66 -0.52 -8.01
N ALA A 87 12.59 -1.45 -7.75
CA ALA A 87 12.32 -2.88 -7.77
C ALA A 87 11.19 -3.28 -6.81
N ALA A 88 11.22 -2.80 -5.56
CA ALA A 88 10.19 -3.06 -4.57
C ALA A 88 8.84 -2.47 -5.00
N ARG A 89 8.84 -1.25 -5.54
CA ARG A 89 7.63 -0.58 -6.02
C ARG A 89 6.98 -1.34 -7.18
N GLU A 90 7.75 -1.75 -8.18
CA GLU A 90 7.24 -2.50 -9.33
C GLU A 90 6.64 -3.84 -8.92
N GLN A 91 7.40 -4.64 -8.15
CA GLN A 91 6.93 -5.94 -7.67
C GLN A 91 5.66 -5.82 -6.83
N ARG A 92 5.61 -4.83 -5.92
CA ARG A 92 4.44 -4.55 -5.07
C ARG A 92 3.18 -4.29 -5.88
N TYR A 93 3.22 -3.31 -6.78
CA TYR A 93 2.02 -2.90 -7.51
C TYR A 93 1.59 -3.92 -8.56
N ARG A 94 2.53 -4.70 -9.10
CA ARG A 94 2.21 -5.81 -10.00
C ARG A 94 1.44 -6.90 -9.24
N TRP A 95 1.98 -7.33 -8.10
CA TRP A 95 1.32 -8.33 -7.26
C TRP A 95 -0.04 -7.85 -6.75
N PHE A 96 -0.19 -6.57 -6.41
CA PHE A 96 -1.49 -6.01 -6.06
C PHE A 96 -2.51 -6.14 -7.20
N ALA A 97 -2.12 -5.85 -8.45
CA ALA A 97 -3.03 -6.01 -9.58
C ALA A 97 -3.46 -7.47 -9.78
N GLU A 98 -2.51 -8.40 -9.70
CA GLU A 98 -2.74 -9.86 -9.79
C GLU A 98 -3.66 -10.35 -8.66
N LEU A 99 -3.40 -9.92 -7.42
CA LEU A 99 -4.19 -10.31 -6.26
C LEU A 99 -5.60 -9.73 -6.32
N CYS A 100 -5.74 -8.50 -6.79
CA CYS A 100 -7.05 -7.93 -7.05
C CYS A 100 -7.81 -8.85 -8.02
N GLU A 101 -7.17 -9.26 -9.13
CA GLU A 101 -7.76 -10.12 -10.16
C GLU A 101 -8.21 -11.47 -9.61
N GLU A 102 -7.35 -12.13 -8.84
CA GLU A 102 -7.65 -13.38 -8.16
C GLU A 102 -8.88 -13.27 -7.24
N LEU A 103 -8.97 -12.18 -6.47
CA LEU A 103 -10.02 -12.00 -5.46
C LEU A 103 -11.26 -11.26 -5.97
N GLY A 104 -11.25 -10.79 -7.21
CA GLY A 104 -12.36 -10.05 -7.81
C GLY A 104 -12.69 -8.73 -7.09
N CYS A 105 -11.68 -7.99 -6.64
CA CYS A 105 -11.88 -6.71 -5.93
C CYS A 105 -11.75 -5.48 -6.84
N ASP A 106 -12.09 -4.30 -6.33
CA ASP A 106 -12.11 -3.03 -7.07
C ASP A 106 -10.79 -2.24 -6.95
N GLY A 107 -9.95 -2.56 -5.96
CA GLY A 107 -8.70 -1.83 -5.75
C GLY A 107 -7.96 -2.17 -4.45
N VAL A 108 -6.91 -1.39 -4.19
CA VAL A 108 -6.04 -1.54 -3.01
C VAL A 108 -5.97 -0.24 -2.23
N ALA A 109 -6.12 -0.31 -0.91
CA ALA A 109 -5.82 0.79 0.00
C ALA A 109 -4.38 0.68 0.50
N THR A 110 -3.65 1.79 0.52
CA THR A 110 -2.28 1.89 1.02
C THR A 110 -2.19 2.99 2.07
N ALA A 111 -1.36 2.77 3.09
CA ALA A 111 -1.21 3.68 4.22
C ALA A 111 -0.29 4.87 3.94
N HIS A 112 -0.24 5.33 2.69
CA HIS A 112 0.52 6.53 2.36
C HIS A 112 -0.08 7.73 3.09
N HIS A 113 0.74 8.42 3.87
CA HIS A 113 0.34 9.58 4.68
C HIS A 113 0.89 10.89 4.10
N ALA A 114 0.58 12.01 4.77
CA ALA A 114 0.95 13.35 4.30
C ALA A 114 2.47 13.54 4.10
N ASP A 115 3.32 12.92 4.92
CA ASP A 115 4.79 13.04 4.74
C ASP A 115 5.31 12.33 3.48
N ASP A 116 4.77 11.16 3.10
CA ASP A 116 5.11 10.51 1.83
C ASP A 116 4.76 11.42 0.63
N ASN A 117 3.68 12.20 0.79
CA ASN A 117 3.24 13.16 -0.19
C ASN A 117 4.21 14.34 -0.29
N LEU A 118 4.70 14.82 0.86
CA LEU A 118 5.71 15.88 0.94
C LEU A 118 7.05 15.44 0.35
N GLU A 119 7.51 14.22 0.61
CA GLU A 119 8.73 13.67 0.00
C GLU A 119 8.58 13.56 -1.52
N THR A 120 7.43 13.04 -1.98
CA THR A 120 7.11 12.97 -3.41
C THR A 120 7.09 14.36 -4.06
N LEU A 121 6.48 15.33 -3.38
CA LEU A 121 6.42 16.72 -3.83
C LEU A 121 7.82 17.35 -3.91
N LEU A 122 8.65 17.21 -2.88
CA LEU A 122 10.02 17.75 -2.84
C LEU A 122 10.91 17.13 -3.92
N LEU A 123 10.83 15.81 -4.13
CA LEU A 123 11.54 15.13 -5.22
C LEU A 123 11.10 15.61 -6.60
N ASN A 124 9.79 15.81 -6.79
CA ASN A 124 9.23 16.33 -8.05
C ASN A 124 9.65 17.78 -8.31
N LEU A 125 9.73 18.60 -7.26
CA LEU A 125 10.16 20.00 -7.32
C LEU A 125 11.64 20.12 -7.64
N LEU A 126 12.50 19.28 -7.04
CA LEU A 126 13.93 19.18 -7.34
C LEU A 126 14.21 18.66 -8.76
N ARG A 127 13.33 17.81 -9.32
CA ARG A 127 13.44 17.29 -10.69
C ARG A 127 12.91 18.24 -11.76
N GLY A 128 12.45 19.45 -11.38
CA GLY A 128 11.98 20.47 -12.33
C GLY A 128 10.65 20.10 -13.01
N THR A 129 9.82 19.25 -12.39
CA THR A 129 8.52 18.92 -12.95
C THR A 129 7.58 20.13 -12.83
N GLY A 130 6.87 20.47 -13.91
CA GLY A 130 5.95 21.62 -13.96
C GLY A 130 4.75 21.49 -13.00
N LEU A 131 3.77 22.39 -13.09
CA LEU A 131 2.61 22.49 -12.18
C LEU A 131 1.90 21.16 -11.82
N LYS A 132 1.92 20.14 -12.70
CA LYS A 132 1.40 18.80 -12.42
C LYS A 132 2.19 18.00 -11.38
N GLY A 133 3.49 18.25 -11.22
CA GLY A 133 4.32 17.65 -10.17
C GLY A 133 4.23 18.36 -8.82
N ILE A 134 3.58 19.55 -8.79
CA ILE A 134 3.25 20.31 -7.58
C ILE A 134 1.94 19.82 -6.97
N CYS A 135 1.09 19.16 -7.76
CA CYS A 135 -0.01 18.36 -7.21
C CYS A 135 0.62 17.12 -6.58
N GLY A 136 0.60 17.03 -5.25
CA GLY A 136 0.99 15.83 -4.54
C GLY A 136 0.13 14.61 -4.92
N MET A 137 0.26 13.52 -4.16
CA MET A 137 -0.58 12.34 -4.27
C MET A 137 -2.08 12.68 -4.17
N CYS A 138 -2.90 11.96 -4.94
CA CYS A 138 -4.35 12.00 -4.82
C CYS A 138 -4.82 10.95 -3.80
N GLY A 139 -5.92 11.24 -3.09
CA GLY A 139 -6.53 10.30 -2.15
C GLY A 139 -7.06 9.03 -2.82
N THR A 140 -7.42 9.12 -4.11
CA THR A 140 -7.78 8.00 -4.97
C THR A 140 -7.12 8.21 -6.33
N ASP A 141 -6.41 7.20 -6.82
CA ASP A 141 -5.75 7.16 -8.12
C ASP A 141 -6.05 5.84 -8.84
N ARG A 142 -5.62 5.73 -10.10
CA ARG A 142 -5.54 4.43 -10.78
C ARG A 142 -4.32 3.65 -10.29
N LEU A 143 -4.49 2.35 -10.06
CA LEU A 143 -3.37 1.46 -9.77
C LEU A 143 -2.38 1.46 -10.96
N PRO A 144 -1.05 1.47 -10.74
CA PRO A 144 -0.08 1.52 -11.82
C PRO A 144 -0.18 0.36 -12.82
N TYR A 145 -0.48 -0.84 -12.31
CA TYR A 145 -0.80 -2.01 -13.12
C TYR A 145 -2.31 -2.23 -13.09
N GLN A 146 -2.87 -2.55 -14.25
CA GLN A 146 -4.30 -2.61 -14.50
C GLN A 146 -4.68 -3.97 -15.07
N ARG A 147 -5.93 -4.38 -14.85
CA ARG A 147 -6.56 -5.47 -15.61
C ARG A 147 -7.02 -4.96 -16.97
N GLU A 148 -7.55 -5.87 -17.79
CA GLU A 148 -8.09 -5.54 -19.12
C GLU A 148 -9.17 -4.44 -19.07
N ASP A 149 -9.96 -4.35 -18.01
CA ASP A 149 -11.02 -3.34 -17.88
C ASP A 149 -10.52 -1.95 -17.48
N GLY A 150 -9.27 -1.84 -17.00
CA GLY A 150 -8.61 -0.59 -16.61
C GLY A 150 -9.22 0.11 -15.39
N LYS A 151 -9.91 -0.60 -14.49
CA LYS A 151 -10.68 0.02 -13.39
C LYS A 151 -10.07 -0.10 -12.00
N LEU A 152 -8.90 -0.72 -11.85
CA LEU A 152 -8.29 -0.89 -10.53
C LEU A 152 -7.90 0.45 -9.90
N LEU A 153 -8.35 0.63 -8.66
CA LEU A 153 -8.10 1.83 -7.88
C LEU A 153 -6.97 1.64 -6.86
N LEU A 154 -6.23 2.71 -6.62
CA LEU A 154 -5.30 2.87 -5.53
C LEU A 154 -5.83 3.96 -4.59
N ILE A 155 -6.14 3.57 -3.36
CA ILE A 155 -6.75 4.44 -2.37
C ILE A 155 -5.73 4.73 -1.26
N ARG A 156 -5.72 5.97 -0.77
CA ARG A 156 -4.84 6.45 0.30
C ARG A 156 -5.69 7.11 1.39
N PRO A 157 -6.33 6.33 2.27
CA PRO A 157 -7.27 6.85 3.27
C PRO A 157 -6.60 7.82 4.25
N LEU A 158 -5.34 7.57 4.59
CA LEU A 158 -4.58 8.37 5.56
C LEU A 158 -3.95 9.64 4.99
N LEU A 159 -4.15 9.94 3.70
CA LEU A 159 -3.41 11.02 3.03
C LEU A 159 -3.71 12.43 3.59
N ARG A 160 -4.84 12.59 4.29
CA ARG A 160 -5.24 13.85 4.94
C ARG A 160 -4.88 13.91 6.43
N LEU A 161 -4.33 12.84 6.99
CA LEU A 161 -3.94 12.75 8.40
C LEU A 161 -2.45 13.02 8.53
N SER A 162 -2.08 13.77 9.57
CA SER A 162 -0.69 13.95 9.93
C SER A 162 -0.17 12.71 10.67
N ARG A 163 1.15 12.57 10.76
CA ARG A 163 1.77 11.47 11.51
C ARG A 163 1.52 11.57 13.03
N GLU A 164 1.20 12.76 13.53
CA GLU A 164 0.77 12.95 14.92
C GLU A 164 -0.63 12.37 15.13
N ASP A 165 -1.57 12.60 14.20
CA ASP A 165 -2.92 12.02 14.25
C ASP A 165 -2.94 10.49 14.15
N ILE A 166 -1.91 9.89 13.54
CA ILE A 166 -1.77 8.42 13.39
C ILE A 166 -1.22 7.77 14.68
N ARG A 167 -0.53 8.55 15.54
CA ARG A 167 0.16 8.06 16.74
C ARG A 167 -0.62 8.23 18.04
N GLU A 168 -1.60 9.14 18.08
CA GLU A 168 -2.56 9.26 19.19
C GLU A 168 -3.61 8.14 19.17
#